data_AF-A0A924UVZ8-F1
#
_entry.id   AF-A0A924UVZ8-F1
#
_cell.length_a   1.000
_cell.length_b   1.000
_cell.length_c   1.000
_cell.angle_alpha   90.00
_cell.angle_beta   90.00
_cell.angle_gamma   90.00
#
_symmetry.space_group_name_H-M   'P 1'
#
loop_
_entity.id
_entity.type
_entity.pdbx_description
1 polymer ?
#
loop_
_entity_poly.entity_id
_entity_poly.type
_entity_poly.pdbx_seq_one_letter_code
_entity_poly.pdbx_strand_id
1 'polypeptide(L)' 'LNTILSKKFKVEYNENVTLYTIRHFNDSAAQTVEKGKVVLLKQVSRETMQVVTKEV' A
#
# COMPACT_ATOMS: atom_id res chain seq x y z
N LEU A 1 7.35 16.43 -13.47
CA LEU A 1 6.09 15.66 -13.55
C LEU A 1 5.00 16.26 -12.66
N ASN A 2 5.25 16.47 -11.36
CA ASN A 2 4.28 17.06 -10.41
C ASN A 2 3.74 18.45 -10.80
N THR A 3 4.52 19.29 -11.49
CA THR A 3 4.16 20.68 -11.81
C THR A 3 3.09 20.85 -12.90
N ILE A 4 2.84 19.83 -13.74
CA ILE A 4 1.85 19.90 -14.82
C ILE A 4 0.46 19.49 -14.32
N LEU A 5 0.40 18.47 -13.46
CA LEU A 5 -0.85 17.93 -12.92
C LEU A 5 -1.43 18.81 -11.81
N SER A 6 -0.57 19.41 -10.97
CA SER A 6 -0.99 20.28 -9.86
C SER A 6 -1.65 21.60 -10.30
N LYS A 7 -1.52 21.98 -11.58
CA LYS A 7 -2.21 23.16 -12.14
C LYS A 7 -3.70 22.92 -12.38
N LYS A 8 -4.12 21.67 -12.55
CA LYS A 8 -5.52 21.31 -12.88
C LYS A 8 -6.18 20.44 -11.81
N PHE A 9 -5.40 19.82 -10.94
CA PHE A 9 -5.88 18.88 -9.94
C PHE A 9 -5.20 19.11 -8.61
N LYS A 10 -5.94 18.92 -7.52
CA LYS A 10 -5.34 18.79 -6.19
C LYS A 10 -4.61 17.45 -6.14
N VAL A 11 -3.29 17.50 -6.00
CA VAL A 11 -2.44 16.31 -5.92
C VAL A 11 -2.06 16.11 -4.46
N GLU A 12 -2.42 14.95 -3.91
CA GLU A 12 -2.05 14.53 -2.56
C GLU A 12 -1.24 13.24 -2.65
N TYR A 13 -0.25 13.08 -1.78
CA TYR A 13 0.58 11.89 -1.72
C TYR A 13 1.01 11.59 -0.29
N ASN A 14 1.30 10.31 -0.03
CA ASN A 14 1.74 9.84 1.27
C ASN A 14 3.24 9.54 1.23
N GLU A 15 4.01 10.19 2.10
CA GLU A 15 5.42 9.90 2.30
C GLU A 15 5.63 8.80 3.34
N ASN A 16 6.82 8.17 3.28
CA ASN A 16 7.25 7.13 4.22
C ASN A 16 6.32 5.92 4.27
N VAL A 17 5.89 5.47 3.10
CA VAL A 17 5.08 4.27 2.95
C VAL A 17 5.96 3.08 2.54
N THR A 18 5.55 1.88 2.92
CA THR A 18 6.19 0.63 2.54
C THR A 18 5.23 -0.22 1.71
N LEU A 19 5.71 -0.76 0.59
CA LEU A 19 4.97 -1.70 -0.24
C LEU A 19 5.42 -3.13 0.06
N TYR A 20 4.49 -3.97 0.50
CA TYR A 20 4.67 -5.41 0.66
C TYR A 20 4.00 -6.13 -0.49
N THR A 21 4.71 -7.10 -1.09
CA THR A 21 4.14 -8.01 -2.09
C THR A 21 4.32 -9.44 -1.60
N ILE A 22 3.21 -10.14 -1.35
CA ILE A 22 3.18 -11.54 -0.94
C ILE A 22 2.66 -12.37 -2.11
N ARG A 23 3.38 -13.43 -2.50
CA ARG A 23 2.92 -14.42 -3.48
C ARG A 23 2.44 -15.67 -2.77
N HIS A 24 1.46 -16.36 -3.35
CA HIS A 24 0.79 -17.51 -2.75
C HIS A 24 0.41 -17.24 -1.29
N PHE A 25 -0.20 -16.07 -1.05
CA PHE A 25 -0.47 -15.61 0.30
C PHE A 25 -1.44 -16.55 1.01
N ASN A 26 -1.24 -16.74 2.31
CA ASN A 26 -2.19 -17.39 3.21
C ASN A 26 -2.65 -16.36 4.25
N ASP A 27 -3.72 -16.67 4.97
CA ASP A 27 -4.35 -15.73 5.91
C ASP A 27 -3.39 -15.27 7.03
N SER A 28 -2.46 -16.14 7.43
CA SER A 28 -1.44 -15.83 8.45
C SER A 28 -0.40 -14.82 7.97
N ALA A 29 0.09 -14.96 6.73
CA ALA A 29 1.02 -14.03 6.11
C ALA A 29 0.36 -12.65 5.91
N ALA A 30 -0.93 -12.62 5.58
CA ALA A 30 -1.69 -11.39 5.47
C ALA A 30 -1.79 -10.63 6.80
N GLN A 31 -2.15 -11.32 7.88
CA GLN A 31 -2.23 -10.71 9.21
C GLN A 31 -0.88 -10.16 9.69
N THR A 32 0.23 -10.82 9.37
CA THR A 32 1.56 -10.38 9.81
C THR A 32 1.96 -9.04 9.19
N VAL A 33 1.58 -8.78 7.94
CA VAL A 33 1.89 -7.51 7.26
C VAL A 33 1.01 -6.36 7.77
N GLU A 34 -0.22 -6.68 8.20
CA GLU A 34 -1.18 -5.71 8.70
C GLU A 34 -0.97 -5.38 10.20
N LYS A 35 -0.39 -6.30 10.97
CA LYS A 35 -0.24 -6.14 12.42
C LYS A 35 0.72 -4.99 12.76
N GLY A 36 0.19 -4.00 13.49
CA GLY A 36 0.98 -2.88 14.02
C GLY A 36 1.33 -1.78 13.00
N LYS A 37 0.71 -1.78 11.82
CA LYS A 37 0.92 -0.76 10.78
C LYS A 37 -0.41 -0.20 10.30
N VAL A 38 -0.41 1.03 9.79
CA VAL A 38 -1.58 1.60 9.12
C VAL A 38 -1.61 1.11 7.68
N VAL A 39 -2.63 0.34 7.31
CA VAL A 39 -2.84 -0.08 5.92
C VAL A 39 -3.48 1.06 5.14
N LEU A 40 -2.79 1.56 4.12
CA LEU A 40 -3.28 2.61 3.22
C LEU A 40 -3.98 2.04 1.99
N LEU A 41 -3.48 0.92 1.48
CA LEU A 41 -4.03 0.23 0.32
C LEU A 41 -3.78 -1.27 0.45
N LYS A 42 -4.80 -2.08 0.16
CA LYS A 42 -4.69 -3.54 0.04
C LYS A 42 -5.32 -3.97 -1.28
N GLN A 43 -4.54 -4.67 -2.10
CA GLN A 43 -4.98 -5.25 -3.36
C GLN A 43 -4.68 -6.74 -3.36
N VAL A 44 -5.68 -7.54 -3.69
CA VAL A 44 -5.60 -9.00 -3.66
C VAL A 44 -5.97 -9.51 -5.05
N SER A 45 -5.08 -10.31 -5.63
CA SER A 45 -5.33 -11.12 -6.82
C SER A 45 -5.38 -12.61 -6.42
N ARG A 46 -5.56 -13.52 -7.38
CA ARG A 46 -5.63 -14.96 -7.10
C ARG A 46 -4.35 -15.51 -6.44
N GLU A 47 -3.20 -14.95 -6.78
CA GLU A 47 -1.91 -15.48 -6.33
C GLU A 47 -1.07 -14.46 -5.59
N THR A 48 -1.41 -13.18 -5.66
CA THR A 48 -0.60 -12.11 -5.10
C THR A 48 -1.44 -11.17 -4.25
N MET A 49 -0.86 -10.76 -3.12
CA MET A 49 -1.40 -9.70 -2.30
C MET A 49 -0.37 -8.58 -2.23
N GLN A 50 -0.81 -7.36 -2.52
CA GLN A 50 -0.02 -6.15 -2.39
C GLN A 50 -0.63 -5.26 -1.32
N VAL A 51 0.19 -4.83 -0.36
CA VAL A 51 -0.22 -4.00 0.75
C VAL A 51 0.70 -2.81 0.86
N VAL A 52 0.15 -1.61 0.86
CA VAL A 52 0.88 -0.37 1.16
C VAL A 52 0.56 0.00 2.60
N THR A 53 1.59 0.10 3.44
CA THR A 53 1.44 0.49 4.84
C THR A 53 2.25 1.73 5.16
N LYS A 54 1.88 2.41 6.25
CA LYS A 54 2.66 3.46 6.88
C LYS A 54 2.93 3.08 8.34
N GLU A 55 4.10 3.40 8.85
CA GLU A 55 4.38 3.28 10.28
C GLU A 55 3.47 4.25 11.06
N VAL A 56 3.04 3.83 12.25
CA VAL A 56 2.15 4.61 13.14
C VAL A 56 2.97 5.68 13.85
#